data_AF-A0A7K4MJK8-F1
#
_entry.id   AF-A0A7K4MJK8-F1
#
_cell.length_a   1.000
_cell.length_b   1.000
_cell.length_c   1.000
_cell.angle_alpha   90.00
_cell.angle_beta   90.00
_cell.angle_gamma   90.00
#
_symmetry.space_group_name_H-M   'P 1'
#
loop_
_entity.id
_entity.type
_entity.pdbx_description
1 polymer ?
#
loop_
_entity_poly.entity_id
_entity_poly.type
_entity_poly.pdbx_seq_one_letter_code
_entity_poly.pdbx_strand_id
1 'polypeptide(L)'
;MIAVSLLLVSVGNQAFAHDDEKFVVLETNLGIIVIEFFHEDAPNHTDNFIGLAESGFYDGTIFHRIIPGFMIQGGDPNTKTDNKSSWGIGGPDEKVDAEFNTIKHIRGIVSMARSQDPDSAGSQFFIVHQNSNNYEISLDGKYSVFGRIVTDESFETLDKIALVETESPNRPIDIEQVKITKATVVSSSEVSNLLELSEPERKLSVMIPEITEAVTPLTGYQKFEITEHEIVFSAPEGWVVQQPEKTQENSPDVVAVGPKVGIINPNITLTIQQTNQKTFDELISEKTDRLKVAQELGSLFIVSKQITIINDNKAYVIIAEGYFLSNDKSFDIKFKEIMIYGTEKFYTLAYGNDINYFDSQLPRFEETVDLFEILSKDSSIDESIKPVEEGGGCLIATATFGSELAPQVQQLRELRDNTILSTESGIAFMAGFNQFYYSFSPTIADLEREYPVFKEVVKLSITPMLSTLSILNYAEIDSEQEMLSFGIGIILMNVGMYFVAPAIIIYKIRKQL
;
A
#
# COMPACT_ATOMS: atom_id res chain seq x y z
N MET A 1 13.85 19.76 25.76
CA MET A 1 13.37 18.48 26.31
C MET A 1 11.87 18.24 26.12
N ILE A 2 11.06 19.17 25.60
CA ILE A 2 9.61 18.97 25.45
C ILE A 2 9.22 18.41 24.06
N ALA A 3 10.03 18.61 23.01
CA ALA A 3 9.81 18.05 21.68
C ALA A 3 10.16 16.54 21.55
N VAL A 4 10.73 15.95 22.60
CA VAL A 4 11.20 14.56 22.64
C VAL A 4 10.13 13.64 23.29
N SER A 5 9.27 14.17 24.17
CA SER A 5 8.28 13.35 24.90
C SER A 5 6.99 13.01 24.14
N LEU A 6 6.78 13.57 22.95
CA LEU A 6 5.59 13.28 22.11
C LEU A 6 5.88 12.30 20.96
N LEU A 7 7.14 11.89 20.79
CA LEU A 7 7.58 10.99 19.70
C LEU A 7 8.49 9.84 20.17
N LEU A 8 8.83 9.76 21.46
CA LEU A 8 9.63 8.69 22.08
C LEU A 8 8.88 7.98 23.21
N VAL A 9 7.70 7.42 22.91
CA VAL A 9 7.06 6.44 23.82
C VAL A 9 7.28 4.98 23.35
N SER A 10 7.98 4.74 22.24
CA SER A 10 8.29 3.36 21.79
C SER A 10 9.69 2.84 22.16
N VAL A 11 10.53 3.60 22.86
CA VAL A 11 11.81 3.08 23.39
C VAL A 11 11.74 2.98 24.91
N GLY A 12 10.85 2.12 25.40
CA GLY A 12 10.72 1.82 26.82
C GLY A 12 10.32 0.36 27.02
N ASN A 13 11.32 -0.49 27.28
CA ASN A 13 11.21 -1.89 27.69
C ASN A 13 10.28 -2.79 26.85
N GLN A 14 10.50 -2.81 25.54
CA GLN A 14 10.50 -4.13 24.91
C GLN A 14 11.85 -4.73 25.27
N ALA A 15 11.85 -5.67 26.21
CA ALA A 15 12.91 -6.66 26.22
C ALA A 15 12.84 -7.30 24.83
N PHE A 16 13.72 -6.84 23.93
CA PHE A 16 13.95 -7.50 22.67
C PHE A 16 14.29 -8.94 23.01
N ALA A 17 13.34 -9.85 22.80
CA ALA A 17 13.72 -11.14 22.29
C ALA A 17 14.28 -10.82 20.90
N HIS A 18 15.60 -10.59 20.87
CA HIS A 18 16.36 -10.66 19.65
C HIS A 18 16.17 -12.09 19.17
N ASP A 19 15.22 -12.30 18.25
CA ASP A 19 15.35 -13.47 17.41
C ASP A 19 16.57 -13.14 16.54
N ASP A 20 17.67 -13.82 16.82
CA ASP A 20 18.92 -13.65 16.10
C ASP A 20 18.62 -14.00 14.64
N GLU A 21 18.59 -12.98 13.77
CA GLU A 21 18.40 -13.16 12.34
C GLU A 21 19.38 -14.23 11.85
N LYS A 22 18.83 -15.34 11.36
CA LYS A 22 19.59 -16.54 10.98
C LYS A 22 20.13 -16.38 9.57
N PHE A 23 21.40 -16.68 9.41
CA PHE A 23 22.08 -16.79 8.12
C PHE A 23 22.51 -18.23 7.92
N VAL A 24 22.62 -18.66 6.66
CA VAL A 24 23.33 -19.91 6.33
C VAL A 24 24.64 -19.58 5.65
N VAL A 25 25.73 -20.11 6.23
CA VAL A 25 27.06 -20.10 5.62
C VAL A 25 27.28 -21.45 4.95
N LEU A 26 27.42 -21.42 3.62
CA LEU A 26 27.86 -22.55 2.82
C LEU A 26 29.37 -22.44 2.63
N GLU A 27 30.13 -23.31 3.29
CA GLU A 27 31.55 -23.47 3.04
C GLU A 27 31.74 -24.31 1.77
N THR A 28 32.55 -23.81 0.83
CA THR A 28 32.92 -24.53 -0.40
C THR A 28 34.43 -24.54 -0.58
N ASN A 29 34.93 -25.41 -1.46
CA ASN A 29 36.35 -25.44 -1.79
C ASN A 29 36.86 -24.20 -2.56
N LEU A 30 35.95 -23.32 -3.03
CA LEU A 30 36.29 -22.07 -3.73
C LEU A 30 36.03 -20.80 -2.90
N GLY A 31 35.55 -20.94 -1.67
CA GLY A 31 35.23 -19.85 -0.75
C GLY A 31 33.89 -20.07 -0.03
N ILE A 32 33.45 -19.09 0.76
CA ILE A 32 32.18 -19.17 1.47
C ILE A 32 31.07 -18.43 0.71
N ILE A 33 29.84 -18.91 0.87
CA ILE A 33 28.63 -18.19 0.46
C ILE A 33 27.76 -18.00 1.70
N VAL A 34 27.50 -16.75 2.04
CA VAL A 34 26.61 -16.36 3.14
C VAL A 34 25.27 -15.96 2.55
N ILE A 35 24.19 -16.58 3.04
CA ILE A 35 22.82 -16.35 2.60
C ILE A 35 22.04 -15.71 3.74
N GLU A 36 21.43 -14.54 3.46
CA GLU A 36 20.30 -14.03 4.24
C GLU A 36 18.98 -14.52 3.62
N PHE A 37 17.93 -14.56 4.43
CA PHE A 37 16.64 -15.08 4.00
C PHE A 37 15.55 -14.02 3.98
N PHE A 38 14.66 -14.13 3.00
CA PHE A 38 13.45 -13.33 2.88
C PHE A 38 12.27 -14.09 3.50
N HIS A 39 12.35 -14.32 4.81
CA HIS A 39 11.35 -15.10 5.54
C HIS A 39 9.93 -14.55 5.35
N GLU A 40 9.76 -13.23 5.22
CA GLU A 40 8.46 -12.60 4.96
C GLU A 40 7.88 -12.89 3.56
N ASP A 41 8.74 -13.18 2.57
CA ASP A 41 8.34 -13.43 1.18
C ASP A 41 8.15 -14.92 0.86
N ALA A 42 8.86 -15.80 1.59
CA ALA A 42 8.81 -17.25 1.41
C ALA A 42 9.15 -17.98 2.73
N PRO A 43 8.26 -17.92 3.74
CA PRO A 43 8.53 -18.46 5.07
C PRO A 43 8.74 -19.97 5.06
N ASN A 44 7.91 -20.74 4.34
CA ASN A 44 8.03 -22.20 4.32
C ASN A 44 9.32 -22.64 3.61
N HIS A 45 9.73 -21.97 2.54
CA HIS A 45 11.00 -22.28 1.88
C HIS A 45 12.21 -21.88 2.73
N THR A 46 12.12 -20.77 3.47
CA THR A 46 13.16 -20.33 4.40
C THR A 46 13.33 -21.35 5.53
N ASP A 47 12.25 -21.71 6.20
CA ASP A 47 12.26 -22.68 7.31
C ASP A 47 12.76 -24.06 6.85
N ASN A 48 12.30 -24.52 5.68
CA ASN A 48 12.76 -25.77 5.09
C ASN A 48 14.28 -25.72 4.79
N PHE A 49 14.79 -24.65 4.19
CA PHE A 49 16.21 -24.53 3.89
C PHE A 49 17.08 -24.48 5.16
N ILE A 50 16.65 -23.70 6.15
CA ILE A 50 17.34 -23.61 7.46
C ILE A 50 17.31 -24.98 8.14
N GLY A 51 16.17 -25.64 8.22
CA GLY A 51 16.05 -26.97 8.84
C GLY A 51 16.93 -28.03 8.15
N LEU A 52 16.99 -28.01 6.81
CA LEU A 52 17.89 -28.88 6.06
C LEU A 52 19.36 -28.56 6.36
N ALA A 53 19.74 -27.29 6.46
CA ALA A 53 21.10 -26.89 6.84
C ALA A 53 21.44 -27.33 8.27
N GLU A 54 20.55 -27.13 9.26
CA GLU A 54 20.74 -27.55 10.66
C GLU A 54 20.92 -29.08 10.78
N SER A 55 20.25 -29.85 9.91
CA SER A 55 20.40 -31.32 9.86
C SER A 55 21.68 -31.83 9.19
N GLY A 56 22.50 -30.95 8.59
CA GLY A 56 23.66 -31.32 7.79
C GLY A 56 23.29 -31.89 6.41
N PHE A 57 22.06 -31.65 5.93
CA PHE A 57 21.58 -32.19 4.65
C PHE A 57 22.45 -31.73 3.47
N TYR A 58 22.90 -30.47 3.48
CA TYR A 58 23.69 -29.90 2.39
C TYR A 58 25.16 -30.32 2.39
N ASP A 59 25.67 -30.88 3.50
CA ASP A 59 27.07 -31.30 3.62
C ASP A 59 27.41 -32.38 2.59
N GLY A 60 28.44 -32.11 1.79
CA GLY A 60 28.92 -32.97 0.72
C GLY A 60 28.10 -32.92 -0.57
N THR A 61 27.02 -32.12 -0.64
CA THR A 61 26.33 -31.86 -1.92
C THR A 61 27.17 -30.94 -2.80
N ILE A 62 26.91 -30.91 -4.10
CA ILE A 62 27.64 -30.07 -5.06
C ILE A 62 26.69 -29.16 -5.84
N PHE A 63 27.23 -28.07 -6.40
CA PHE A 63 26.56 -27.33 -7.47
C PHE A 63 26.61 -28.12 -8.78
N HIS A 64 25.62 -28.99 -9.00
CA HIS A 64 25.63 -29.99 -10.07
C HIS A 64 25.25 -29.44 -11.45
N ARG A 65 24.70 -28.22 -11.51
CA ARG A 65 24.34 -27.54 -12.76
C ARG A 65 24.79 -26.09 -12.73
N ILE A 66 25.71 -25.72 -13.61
CA ILE A 66 26.41 -24.42 -13.61
C ILE A 66 26.31 -23.82 -15.00
N ILE A 67 25.59 -22.71 -15.15
CA ILE A 67 25.46 -22.01 -16.42
C ILE A 67 26.08 -20.61 -16.26
N PRO A 68 27.28 -20.38 -16.82
CA PRO A 68 27.93 -19.07 -16.78
C PRO A 68 26.99 -17.98 -17.33
N GLY A 69 26.94 -16.84 -16.65
CA GLY A 69 26.04 -15.74 -16.99
C GLY A 69 24.56 -16.00 -16.73
N PHE A 70 24.18 -17.07 -16.02
CA PHE A 70 22.80 -17.33 -15.64
C PHE A 70 22.67 -17.72 -14.15
N MET A 71 22.98 -18.96 -13.77
CA MET A 71 22.84 -19.42 -12.39
C MET A 71 23.73 -20.62 -12.06
N ILE A 72 23.91 -20.87 -10.77
CA ILE A 72 24.47 -22.10 -10.23
C ILE A 72 23.39 -22.81 -9.40
N GLN A 73 23.19 -24.10 -9.60
CA GLN A 73 22.13 -24.89 -8.95
C GLN A 73 22.73 -26.02 -8.12
N GLY A 74 22.29 -26.14 -6.87
CA GLY A 74 22.78 -27.08 -5.86
C GLY A 74 21.65 -27.69 -5.02
N GLY A 75 22.01 -28.34 -3.91
CA GLY A 75 21.04 -28.89 -2.96
C GLY A 75 20.42 -30.24 -3.32
N ASP A 76 21.00 -30.96 -4.29
CA ASP A 76 20.55 -32.32 -4.64
C ASP A 76 21.32 -33.39 -3.83
N PRO A 77 20.65 -34.19 -2.97
CA PRO A 77 21.32 -35.23 -2.18
C PRO A 77 21.94 -36.35 -3.02
N ASN A 78 21.46 -36.59 -4.25
CA ASN A 78 22.02 -37.62 -5.13
C ASN A 78 23.47 -37.30 -5.55
N THR A 79 23.86 -36.03 -5.45
CA THR A 79 25.23 -35.56 -5.76
C THR A 79 26.28 -36.00 -4.77
N LYS A 80 25.88 -36.51 -3.60
CA LYS A 80 26.78 -37.14 -2.62
C LYS A 80 27.30 -38.50 -3.11
N THR A 81 26.77 -39.01 -4.21
CA THR A 81 27.18 -40.27 -4.83
C THR A 81 27.74 -40.02 -6.23
N ASP A 82 28.61 -40.91 -6.70
CA ASP A 82 29.23 -40.82 -8.03
C ASP A 82 28.24 -41.07 -9.19
N ASN A 83 26.96 -41.35 -8.91
CA ASN A 83 25.97 -41.62 -9.93
C ASN A 83 25.44 -40.34 -10.59
N LYS A 84 26.23 -39.78 -11.51
CA LYS A 84 25.87 -38.60 -12.32
C LYS A 84 24.52 -38.72 -13.05
N SER A 85 24.01 -39.93 -13.30
CA SER A 85 22.71 -40.09 -13.97
C SER A 85 21.51 -39.68 -13.10
N SER A 86 21.70 -39.65 -11.78
CA SER A 86 20.67 -39.32 -10.79
C SER A 86 20.68 -37.86 -10.33
N TRP A 87 21.59 -37.04 -10.87
CA TRP A 87 21.70 -35.64 -10.51
C TRP A 87 20.58 -34.80 -11.13
N GLY A 88 20.03 -33.87 -10.35
CA GLY A 88 18.92 -32.99 -10.67
C GLY A 88 17.54 -33.54 -10.31
N ILE A 89 17.44 -34.81 -9.87
CA ILE A 89 16.16 -35.47 -9.55
C ILE A 89 16.01 -35.88 -8.09
N GLY A 90 17.03 -35.66 -7.25
CA GLY A 90 16.96 -35.96 -5.82
C GLY A 90 16.34 -34.82 -5.01
N GLY A 91 15.93 -35.16 -3.79
CA GLY A 91 15.38 -34.24 -2.81
C GLY A 91 14.73 -35.00 -1.65
N PRO A 92 14.25 -34.31 -0.61
CA PRO A 92 13.46 -34.90 0.46
C PRO A 92 12.11 -35.41 -0.07
N ASP A 93 11.49 -36.33 0.68
CA ASP A 93 10.14 -36.82 0.39
C ASP A 93 9.09 -35.70 0.53
N GLU A 94 9.26 -34.85 1.55
CA GLU A 94 8.44 -33.67 1.78
C GLU A 94 8.70 -32.60 0.72
N LYS A 95 7.61 -31.94 0.29
CA LYS A 95 7.62 -30.85 -0.69
C LYS A 95 7.08 -29.58 -0.04
N VAL A 96 7.53 -28.45 -0.57
CA VAL A 96 7.08 -27.12 -0.16
C VAL A 96 6.25 -26.52 -1.29
N ASP A 97 5.05 -26.05 -0.94
CA ASP A 97 4.12 -25.39 -1.86
C ASP A 97 4.72 -24.06 -2.35
N ALA A 98 4.36 -23.64 -3.56
CA ALA A 98 4.93 -22.47 -4.20
C ALA A 98 4.60 -21.16 -3.46
N GLU A 99 5.64 -20.45 -3.03
CA GLU A 99 5.56 -19.10 -2.46
C GLU A 99 6.09 -18.09 -3.50
N PHE A 100 5.35 -17.90 -4.59
CA PHE A 100 5.78 -16.96 -5.64
C PHE A 100 5.67 -15.52 -5.15
N ASN A 101 6.72 -14.74 -5.37
CA ASN A 101 6.77 -13.35 -4.94
C ASN A 101 7.24 -12.41 -6.07
N THR A 102 7.21 -11.11 -5.78
CA THR A 102 7.52 -10.05 -6.73
C THR A 102 9.01 -9.78 -6.90
N ILE A 103 9.87 -10.46 -6.12
CA ILE A 103 11.32 -10.24 -6.16
C ILE A 103 11.86 -10.66 -7.53
N LYS A 104 12.64 -9.78 -8.14
CA LYS A 104 13.33 -10.04 -9.39
C LYS A 104 14.53 -10.94 -9.14
N HIS A 105 14.76 -11.88 -10.05
CA HIS A 105 15.91 -12.77 -10.04
C HIS A 105 17.17 -12.05 -10.53
N ILE A 106 17.62 -11.02 -9.82
CA ILE A 106 18.89 -10.33 -10.11
C ILE A 106 20.09 -11.10 -9.52
N ARG A 107 21.31 -10.72 -9.92
CA ARG A 107 22.56 -11.31 -9.41
C ARG A 107 22.58 -11.41 -7.89
N GLY A 108 22.91 -12.60 -7.38
CA GLY A 108 23.01 -12.91 -5.95
C GLY A 108 21.71 -13.39 -5.29
N ILE A 109 20.57 -13.35 -5.99
CA ILE A 109 19.30 -13.87 -5.47
C ILE A 109 19.34 -15.40 -5.39
N VAL A 110 18.83 -15.93 -4.27
CA VAL A 110 18.67 -17.36 -3.99
C VAL A 110 17.19 -17.73 -4.13
N SER A 111 16.92 -18.75 -4.95
CA SER A 111 15.56 -19.16 -5.30
C SER A 111 15.46 -20.67 -5.41
N MET A 112 14.27 -21.21 -5.14
CA MET A 112 14.05 -22.66 -5.07
C MET A 112 13.87 -23.28 -6.44
N ALA A 113 14.55 -24.41 -6.67
CA ALA A 113 14.36 -25.21 -7.86
C ALA A 113 13.15 -26.14 -7.66
N ARG A 114 12.42 -26.38 -8.75
CA ARG A 114 11.23 -27.23 -8.76
C ARG A 114 11.12 -28.00 -10.07
N SER A 115 10.24 -29.00 -10.07
CA SER A 115 9.84 -29.68 -11.30
C SER A 115 8.79 -28.84 -12.06
N GLN A 116 8.10 -29.46 -13.03
CA GLN A 116 7.01 -28.78 -13.73
C GLN A 116 5.86 -28.36 -12.80
N ASP A 117 5.64 -29.17 -11.76
CA ASP A 117 4.68 -28.88 -10.71
C ASP A 117 5.17 -27.69 -9.86
N PRO A 118 4.38 -26.60 -9.75
CA PRO A 118 4.69 -25.46 -8.87
C PRO A 118 5.04 -25.87 -7.44
N ASP A 119 4.33 -26.85 -6.88
CA ASP A 119 4.37 -27.22 -5.46
C ASP A 119 5.32 -28.41 -5.21
N SER A 120 6.39 -28.50 -6.02
CA SER A 120 7.34 -29.61 -5.99
C SER A 120 8.74 -29.22 -5.50
N ALA A 121 8.89 -28.01 -4.95
CA ALA A 121 10.14 -27.60 -4.33
C ALA A 121 10.49 -28.54 -3.17
N GLY A 122 11.78 -28.80 -2.98
CA GLY A 122 12.29 -29.70 -1.94
C GLY A 122 13.54 -29.11 -1.32
N SER A 123 14.72 -29.66 -1.67
CA SER A 123 16.01 -29.17 -1.17
C SER A 123 16.85 -28.42 -2.20
N GLN A 124 16.53 -28.56 -3.49
CA GLN A 124 17.32 -27.98 -4.56
C GLN A 124 17.05 -26.47 -4.69
N PHE A 125 18.12 -25.70 -4.82
CA PHE A 125 18.08 -24.24 -4.94
C PHE A 125 19.05 -23.77 -6.02
N PHE A 126 18.91 -22.53 -6.47
CA PHE A 126 19.86 -21.88 -7.35
C PHE A 126 20.18 -20.46 -6.91
N ILE A 127 21.40 -20.01 -7.25
CA ILE A 127 21.88 -18.65 -7.03
C ILE A 127 22.11 -18.00 -8.40
N VAL A 128 21.52 -16.82 -8.61
CA VAL A 128 21.64 -16.09 -9.88
C VAL A 128 23.04 -15.50 -10.03
N HIS A 129 23.71 -15.80 -11.14
CA HIS A 129 25.06 -15.33 -11.42
C HIS A 129 25.07 -13.95 -12.11
N GLN A 130 24.41 -13.79 -13.26
CA GLN A 130 24.36 -12.51 -14.01
C GLN A 130 23.16 -12.45 -14.97
N ASN A 131 22.90 -11.24 -15.49
CA ASN A 131 21.87 -10.93 -16.49
C ASN A 131 22.43 -10.91 -17.93
N SER A 132 23.02 -12.02 -18.38
CA SER A 132 23.65 -12.02 -19.72
C SER A 132 22.67 -12.20 -20.88
N ASN A 133 21.43 -12.67 -20.61
CA ASN A 133 20.53 -13.19 -21.66
C ASN A 133 19.02 -13.03 -21.37
N ASN A 134 18.59 -12.10 -20.49
CA ASN A 134 17.17 -11.90 -20.10
C ASN A 134 16.48 -13.14 -19.48
N TYR A 135 17.22 -14.14 -19.00
CA TYR A 135 16.64 -15.33 -18.37
C TYR A 135 15.84 -14.98 -17.10
N GLU A 136 16.23 -13.93 -16.38
CA GLU A 136 15.62 -13.48 -15.12
C GLU A 136 14.13 -13.14 -15.30
N ILE A 137 13.77 -12.43 -16.37
CA ILE A 137 12.38 -12.08 -16.71
C ILE A 137 11.49 -13.33 -16.82
N SER A 138 12.07 -14.45 -17.26
CA SER A 138 11.36 -15.72 -17.43
C SER A 138 11.14 -16.48 -16.12
N LEU A 139 11.90 -16.16 -15.06
CA LEU A 139 11.84 -16.77 -13.72
C LEU A 139 10.93 -15.99 -12.76
N ASP A 140 10.95 -14.66 -12.85
CA ASP A 140 10.21 -13.76 -11.96
C ASP A 140 8.70 -14.08 -11.90
N GLY A 141 8.19 -14.33 -10.70
CA GLY A 141 6.80 -14.73 -10.45
C GLY A 141 6.49 -16.20 -10.78
N LYS A 142 7.50 -17.03 -11.06
CA LYS A 142 7.35 -18.47 -11.37
C LYS A 142 8.21 -19.40 -10.50
N TYR A 143 9.10 -18.82 -9.70
CA TYR A 143 9.98 -19.50 -8.75
C TYR A 143 9.99 -18.71 -7.45
N SER A 144 10.10 -19.42 -6.33
CA SER A 144 10.07 -18.85 -4.98
C SER A 144 11.45 -18.36 -4.58
N VAL A 145 11.62 -17.03 -4.62
CA VAL A 145 12.80 -16.36 -4.10
C VAL A 145 12.70 -16.33 -2.58
N PHE A 146 13.70 -16.86 -1.89
CA PHE A 146 13.68 -17.00 -0.43
C PHE A 146 14.92 -16.43 0.26
N GLY A 147 15.87 -15.88 -0.50
CA GLY A 147 17.05 -15.24 0.09
C GLY A 147 17.96 -14.56 -0.93
N ARG A 148 19.08 -14.03 -0.44
CA ARG A 148 20.18 -13.49 -1.25
C ARG A 148 21.53 -13.70 -0.60
N ILE A 149 22.60 -13.59 -1.38
CA ILE A 149 23.96 -13.59 -0.86
C ILE A 149 24.39 -12.18 -0.42
N VAL A 150 25.21 -12.10 0.64
CA VAL A 150 25.35 -10.86 1.42
C VAL A 150 26.78 -10.41 1.74
N THR A 151 27.81 -11.07 1.21
CA THR A 151 29.20 -10.64 1.41
C THR A 151 29.94 -10.53 0.07
N ASP A 152 30.94 -9.65 -0.02
CA ASP A 152 31.82 -9.58 -1.20
C ASP A 152 32.44 -10.95 -1.51
N GLU A 153 32.86 -11.67 -0.47
CA GLU A 153 33.41 -13.03 -0.58
C GLU A 153 32.39 -14.02 -1.18
N SER A 154 31.10 -13.87 -0.86
CA SER A 154 30.03 -14.67 -1.46
C SER A 154 29.91 -14.42 -2.96
N PHE A 155 29.98 -13.15 -3.38
CA PHE A 155 29.93 -12.79 -4.80
C PHE A 155 31.20 -13.27 -5.55
N GLU A 156 32.38 -13.16 -4.94
CA GLU A 156 33.62 -13.72 -5.50
C GLU A 156 33.55 -15.25 -5.63
N THR A 157 33.00 -15.93 -4.62
CA THR A 157 32.82 -17.39 -4.63
C THR A 157 31.83 -17.83 -5.70
N LEU A 158 30.71 -17.09 -5.84
CA LEU A 158 29.74 -17.28 -6.92
C LEU A 158 30.40 -17.18 -8.31
N ASP A 159 31.23 -16.15 -8.53
CA ASP A 159 31.95 -15.98 -9.80
C ASP A 159 32.94 -17.12 -10.05
N LYS A 160 33.70 -17.55 -9.03
CA LYS A 160 34.65 -18.68 -9.15
C LYS A 160 33.93 -19.98 -9.52
N ILE A 161 32.83 -20.30 -8.84
CA ILE A 161 32.03 -21.51 -9.13
C ILE A 161 31.42 -21.42 -10.53
N ALA A 162 30.93 -20.24 -10.94
CA ALA A 162 30.30 -20.09 -12.25
C ALA A 162 31.29 -20.17 -13.43
N LEU A 163 32.59 -20.06 -13.18
CA LEU A 163 33.66 -20.12 -14.19
C LEU A 163 34.38 -21.47 -14.27
N VAL A 164 33.99 -22.47 -13.47
CA VAL A 164 34.58 -23.82 -13.56
C VAL A 164 34.27 -24.48 -14.90
N GLU A 165 35.13 -25.41 -15.32
CA GLU A 165 34.88 -26.18 -16.54
C GLU A 165 33.66 -27.10 -16.37
N THR A 166 32.78 -27.09 -17.37
CA THR A 166 31.57 -27.90 -17.39
C THR A 166 31.50 -28.81 -18.62
N GLU A 167 30.90 -29.98 -18.44
CA GLU A 167 30.52 -30.92 -19.50
C GLU A 167 29.02 -30.85 -19.78
N SER A 168 28.55 -31.36 -20.92
CA SER A 168 27.13 -31.40 -21.23
C SER A 168 26.35 -32.26 -20.21
N PRO A 169 25.19 -31.81 -19.66
CA PRO A 169 24.44 -30.61 -20.00
C PRO A 169 24.64 -29.47 -18.97
N ASN A 170 25.87 -28.99 -18.79
CA ASN A 170 26.29 -27.96 -17.82
C ASN A 170 26.66 -28.51 -16.43
N ARG A 171 27.28 -29.69 -16.35
CA ARG A 171 27.75 -30.32 -15.11
C ARG A 171 29.23 -30.01 -14.86
N PRO A 172 29.67 -29.76 -13.62
CA PRO A 172 31.09 -29.55 -13.32
C PRO A 172 31.92 -30.78 -13.68
N ILE A 173 33.09 -30.56 -14.30
CA ILE A 173 34.08 -31.64 -14.56
C ILE A 173 34.78 -32.02 -13.26
N ASP A 174 35.29 -31.03 -12.53
CA ASP A 174 35.92 -31.19 -11.21
C ASP A 174 34.87 -30.94 -10.11
N ILE A 175 34.32 -32.03 -9.58
CA ILE A 175 33.27 -31.98 -8.56
C ILE A 175 33.77 -31.46 -7.21
N GLU A 176 35.07 -31.58 -6.94
CA GLU A 176 35.63 -31.13 -5.67
C GLU A 176 35.61 -29.61 -5.59
N GLN A 177 35.87 -28.91 -6.70
CA GLN A 177 35.85 -27.44 -6.72
C GLN A 177 34.50 -26.84 -6.28
N VAL A 178 33.40 -27.52 -6.59
CA VAL A 178 32.05 -26.98 -6.39
C VAL A 178 31.25 -27.68 -5.29
N LYS A 179 31.96 -28.40 -4.42
CA LYS A 179 31.38 -29.12 -3.28
C LYS A 179 31.12 -28.15 -2.12
N ILE A 180 29.92 -28.27 -1.54
CA ILE A 180 29.58 -27.69 -0.24
C ILE A 180 30.18 -28.61 0.82
N THR A 181 31.27 -28.19 1.45
CA THR A 181 31.96 -28.96 2.49
C THR A 181 31.15 -28.97 3.78
N LYS A 182 30.47 -27.85 4.07
CA LYS A 182 29.64 -27.69 5.25
C LYS A 182 28.59 -26.59 5.05
N ALA A 183 27.38 -26.79 5.55
CA ALA A 183 26.38 -25.76 5.74
C ALA A 183 26.17 -25.50 7.24
N THR A 184 26.30 -24.25 7.68
CA THR A 184 26.14 -23.88 9.09
C THR A 184 25.14 -22.74 9.22
N VAL A 185 24.18 -22.88 10.12
CA VAL A 185 23.31 -21.78 10.53
C VAL A 185 24.05 -20.95 11.58
N VAL A 186 24.13 -19.65 11.36
CA VAL A 186 24.81 -18.69 12.23
C VAL A 186 23.92 -17.49 12.51
N SER A 187 24.14 -16.80 13.63
CA SER A 187 23.50 -15.52 13.88
C SER A 187 24.15 -14.41 13.03
N SER A 188 23.40 -13.34 12.76
CA SER A 188 23.92 -12.13 12.11
C SER A 188 25.20 -11.59 12.76
N SER A 189 25.33 -11.73 14.08
CA SER A 189 26.48 -11.27 14.86
C SER A 189 27.78 -12.04 14.60
N GLU A 190 27.68 -13.25 14.07
CA GLU A 190 28.82 -14.13 13.77
C GLU A 190 29.35 -13.94 12.35
N VAL A 191 28.61 -13.22 11.49
CA VAL A 191 29.03 -12.95 10.12
C VAL A 191 29.80 -11.63 10.05
N SER A 192 31.06 -11.70 9.65
CA SER A 192 31.86 -10.51 9.34
C SER A 192 31.63 -10.05 7.90
N ASN A 193 31.75 -8.73 7.66
CA ASN A 193 31.73 -8.12 6.31
C ASN A 193 30.40 -8.29 5.54
N LEU A 194 29.27 -8.22 6.26
CA LEU A 194 27.96 -8.08 5.62
C LEU A 194 27.91 -6.79 4.78
N LEU A 195 27.42 -6.93 3.55
CA LEU A 195 27.17 -5.82 2.65
C LEU A 195 25.92 -5.06 3.10
N GLU A 196 25.98 -3.74 3.03
CA GLU A 196 24.78 -2.90 3.15
C GLU A 196 24.00 -2.95 1.84
N LEU A 197 23.12 -3.95 1.71
CA LEU A 197 22.27 -4.15 0.55
C LEU A 197 20.87 -3.55 0.79
N SER A 198 20.39 -2.72 -0.13
CA SER A 198 18.99 -2.26 -0.16
C SER A 198 18.02 -3.43 -0.34
N GLU A 199 16.75 -3.32 0.05
CA GLU A 199 15.73 -4.35 -0.25
C GLU A 199 15.79 -4.83 -1.73
N PRO A 200 15.49 -6.12 -1.98
CA PRO A 200 15.61 -6.69 -3.32
C PRO A 200 14.66 -6.02 -4.32
N GLU A 201 15.12 -5.87 -5.56
CA GLU A 201 14.29 -5.28 -6.62
C GLU A 201 13.03 -6.10 -6.86
N ARG A 202 11.89 -5.44 -7.06
CA ARG A 202 10.59 -6.10 -7.30
C ARG A 202 9.98 -5.72 -8.65
N LYS A 203 9.21 -6.62 -9.25
CA LYS A 203 8.39 -6.31 -10.44
C LYS A 203 7.33 -5.26 -10.08
N LEU A 204 7.32 -4.14 -10.80
CA LEU A 204 6.21 -3.18 -10.79
C LEU A 204 4.96 -3.85 -11.36
N SER A 205 3.93 -4.05 -10.54
CA SER A 205 2.62 -4.47 -11.02
C SER A 205 1.94 -3.32 -11.75
N VAL A 206 1.94 -3.33 -13.07
CA VAL A 206 0.88 -2.67 -13.86
C VAL A 206 -0.36 -3.54 -13.70
N MET A 207 -1.23 -3.23 -12.75
CA MET A 207 -2.58 -3.81 -12.70
C MET A 207 -3.48 -3.05 -13.68
N ILE A 208 -3.73 -3.67 -14.83
CA ILE A 208 -4.99 -3.45 -15.57
C ILE A 208 -5.92 -4.56 -15.08
N PRO A 209 -7.06 -4.26 -14.43
CA PRO A 209 -7.98 -5.30 -14.00
C PRO A 209 -8.78 -5.79 -15.22
N GLU A 210 -8.46 -6.99 -15.68
CA GLU A 210 -9.37 -7.79 -16.51
C GLU A 210 -10.21 -8.65 -15.56
N ILE A 211 -11.50 -8.33 -15.51
CA ILE A 211 -12.49 -8.90 -14.61
C ILE A 211 -12.82 -10.31 -15.12
N THR A 212 -12.59 -11.35 -14.31
CA THR A 212 -13.36 -12.60 -14.40
C THR A 212 -13.71 -13.10 -12.99
N GLU A 213 -14.97 -12.83 -12.64
CA GLU A 213 -15.88 -13.59 -11.79
C GLU A 213 -15.36 -14.32 -10.53
N ALA A 214 -15.64 -13.67 -9.40
CA ALA A 214 -16.33 -14.19 -8.20
C ALA A 214 -15.77 -15.44 -7.48
N VAL A 215 -14.98 -15.20 -6.42
CA VAL A 215 -15.15 -15.81 -5.08
C VAL A 215 -14.77 -14.78 -4.00
N THR A 216 -15.59 -14.71 -2.95
CA THR A 216 -15.59 -13.92 -1.70
C THR A 216 -14.22 -13.52 -1.08
N PRO A 217 -14.06 -12.33 -0.46
CA PRO A 217 -12.86 -12.00 0.30
C PRO A 217 -12.93 -12.55 1.74
N LEU A 218 -12.00 -13.44 2.11
CA LEU A 218 -11.56 -13.61 3.51
C LEU A 218 -10.27 -12.79 3.64
N THR A 219 -10.31 -11.67 4.36
CA THR A 219 -9.22 -10.70 4.47
C THR A 219 -8.23 -11.09 5.59
N GLY A 220 -6.92 -10.97 5.32
CA GLY A 220 -5.83 -11.21 6.27
C GLY A 220 -5.65 -10.08 7.30
N TYR A 221 -6.69 -9.74 8.06
CA TYR A 221 -6.69 -8.74 9.13
C TYR A 221 -7.28 -9.28 10.42
N GLN A 222 -6.68 -8.92 11.55
CA GLN A 222 -7.16 -9.24 12.88
C GLN A 222 -7.99 -8.08 13.42
N LYS A 223 -9.27 -8.33 13.72
CA LYS A 223 -10.19 -7.34 14.30
C LYS A 223 -10.10 -7.33 15.83
N PHE A 224 -9.98 -6.14 16.40
CA PHE A 224 -9.94 -5.88 17.84
C PHE A 224 -11.07 -4.92 18.21
N GLU A 225 -12.05 -5.40 18.95
CA GLU A 225 -13.13 -4.58 19.49
C GLU A 225 -12.71 -4.01 20.85
N ILE A 226 -12.62 -2.68 20.95
CA ILE A 226 -12.23 -1.99 22.19
C ILE A 226 -13.50 -1.41 22.80
N THR A 227 -14.18 -2.26 23.55
CA THR A 227 -15.50 -2.00 24.14
C THR A 227 -15.54 -0.79 25.08
N GLU A 228 -14.44 -0.48 25.78
CA GLU A 228 -14.33 0.74 26.62
C GLU A 228 -14.40 2.04 25.80
N HIS A 229 -13.99 1.99 24.54
CA HIS A 229 -13.88 3.15 23.67
C HIS A 229 -14.87 3.12 22.50
N GLU A 230 -15.73 2.10 22.42
CA GLU A 230 -16.75 1.92 21.38
C GLU A 230 -16.17 1.98 19.96
N ILE A 231 -15.07 1.29 19.72
CA ILE A 231 -14.41 1.24 18.41
C ILE A 231 -14.04 -0.19 18.01
N VAL A 232 -13.92 -0.40 16.69
CA VAL A 232 -13.29 -1.58 16.11
C VAL A 232 -12.00 -1.12 15.42
N PHE A 233 -10.88 -1.65 15.89
CA PHE A 233 -9.57 -1.45 15.28
C PHE A 233 -9.15 -2.75 14.59
N SER A 234 -8.74 -2.67 13.33
CA SER A 234 -8.23 -3.83 12.60
C SER A 234 -6.74 -3.68 12.41
N ALA A 235 -5.94 -4.68 12.77
CA ALA A 235 -4.51 -4.70 12.48
C ALA A 235 -4.22 -5.69 11.35
N PRO A 236 -3.20 -5.44 10.51
CA PRO A 236 -2.80 -6.40 9.50
C PRO A 236 -2.37 -7.73 10.14
N GLU A 237 -2.65 -8.84 9.48
CA GLU A 237 -2.20 -10.15 9.95
C GLU A 237 -0.67 -10.20 10.12
N GLY A 238 -0.22 -10.82 11.20
CA GLY A 238 1.20 -10.88 11.59
C GLY A 238 1.71 -9.67 12.39
N TRP A 239 0.92 -8.60 12.54
CA TRP A 239 1.32 -7.44 13.34
C TRP A 239 1.00 -7.65 14.83
N VAL A 240 1.96 -7.31 15.69
CA VAL A 240 1.80 -7.44 17.14
C VAL A 240 1.05 -6.24 17.68
N VAL A 241 -0.16 -6.45 18.19
CA VAL A 241 -1.01 -5.41 18.77
C VAL A 241 -0.84 -5.36 20.28
N GLN A 242 -0.66 -4.15 20.81
CA GLN A 242 -0.50 -3.87 22.24
C GLN A 242 -1.41 -2.71 22.65
N GLN A 243 -1.91 -2.76 23.88
CA GLN A 243 -2.66 -1.68 24.52
C GLN A 243 -1.85 -1.19 25.74
N PRO A 244 -0.94 -0.21 25.55
CA PRO A 244 -0.11 0.27 26.64
C PRO A 244 -0.94 1.07 27.66
N GLU A 245 -0.51 1.08 28.92
CA GLU A 245 -1.13 1.94 29.93
C GLU A 245 -0.97 3.42 29.54
N LYS A 246 -2.05 4.20 29.65
CA LYS A 246 -2.02 5.63 29.37
C LYS A 246 -1.17 6.36 30.42
N THR A 247 0.02 6.79 30.01
CA THR A 247 0.94 7.56 30.85
C THR A 247 0.79 9.07 30.64
N GLN A 248 0.32 9.49 29.47
CA GLN A 248 0.04 10.89 29.12
C GLN A 248 -1.18 10.99 28.19
N GLU A 249 -1.81 12.16 28.09
CA GLU A 249 -2.99 12.34 27.24
C GLU A 249 -2.72 12.07 25.75
N ASN A 250 -1.47 12.24 25.30
CA ASN A 250 -1.05 11.99 23.92
C ASN A 250 -0.36 10.62 23.73
N SER A 251 -0.29 9.76 24.75
CA SER A 251 0.25 8.41 24.58
C SER A 251 -0.77 7.55 23.83
N PRO A 252 -0.33 6.68 22.90
CA PRO A 252 -1.24 5.86 22.11
C PRO A 252 -2.03 4.91 23.00
N ASP A 253 -3.29 4.67 22.65
CA ASP A 253 -4.17 3.68 23.28
C ASP A 253 -3.99 2.29 22.68
N VAL A 254 -3.63 2.23 21.39
CA VAL A 254 -3.27 0.99 20.69
C VAL A 254 -2.01 1.21 19.88
N VAL A 255 -1.13 0.21 19.89
CA VAL A 255 0.06 0.17 19.04
C VAL A 255 0.12 -1.19 18.36
N ALA A 256 0.02 -1.20 17.03
CA ALA A 256 0.28 -2.35 16.19
C ALA A 256 1.67 -2.20 15.56
N VAL A 257 2.56 -3.14 15.84
CA VAL A 257 3.93 -3.14 15.33
C VAL A 257 4.07 -4.25 14.30
N GLY A 258 4.45 -3.86 13.09
CA GLY A 258 4.71 -4.78 12.00
C GLY A 258 6.13 -5.34 12.02
N PRO A 259 6.42 -6.30 11.12
CA PRO A 259 7.75 -6.85 10.94
C PRO A 259 8.72 -5.75 10.55
N LYS A 260 9.95 -5.83 11.06
CA LYS A 260 10.95 -4.77 10.87
C LYS A 260 11.31 -4.63 9.39
N VAL A 261 10.99 -3.49 8.80
CA VAL A 261 11.32 -3.13 7.41
C VAL A 261 12.13 -1.83 7.41
N GLY A 262 13.45 -1.95 7.57
CA GLY A 262 14.38 -0.83 7.67
C GLY A 262 14.93 -0.59 9.08
N ILE A 263 15.27 0.67 9.39
CA ILE A 263 15.94 1.01 10.65
C ILE A 263 14.97 0.86 11.84
N ILE A 264 13.68 1.11 11.61
CA ILE A 264 12.60 0.97 12.60
C ILE A 264 11.55 -0.03 12.12
N ASN A 265 10.77 -0.59 13.05
CA ASN A 265 9.57 -1.33 12.69
C ASN A 265 8.48 -0.37 12.20
N PRO A 266 7.75 -0.71 11.12
CA PRO A 266 6.54 -0.01 10.77
C PRO A 266 5.57 -0.15 11.93
N ASN A 267 4.91 0.94 12.27
CA ASN A 267 3.96 0.94 13.37
C ASN A 267 2.72 1.71 12.99
N ILE A 268 1.58 1.19 13.39
CA ILE A 268 0.29 1.86 13.36
C ILE A 268 -0.09 2.12 14.81
N THR A 269 -0.40 3.36 15.13
CA THR A 269 -0.85 3.75 16.45
C THR A 269 -2.25 4.34 16.37
N LEU A 270 -3.05 4.09 17.39
CA LEU A 270 -4.33 4.74 17.59
C LEU A 270 -4.26 5.50 18.91
N THR A 271 -4.54 6.80 18.86
CA THR A 271 -4.66 7.65 20.04
C THR A 271 -6.07 8.24 20.10
N ILE A 272 -6.72 8.11 21.25
CA ILE A 272 -8.10 8.51 21.50
C ILE A 272 -8.07 9.66 22.51
N GLN A 273 -8.64 10.79 22.12
CA GLN A 273 -8.62 12.01 22.93
C GLN A 273 -10.00 12.65 22.97
N GLN A 274 -10.29 13.35 24.07
CA GLN A 274 -11.54 14.09 24.22
C GLN A 274 -11.48 15.37 23.39
N THR A 275 -12.55 15.71 22.66
CA THR A 275 -12.62 16.99 21.92
C THR A 275 -12.67 18.17 22.88
N ASN A 276 -13.15 17.97 24.12
CA ASN A 276 -13.32 19.02 25.12
C ASN A 276 -14.12 20.22 24.58
N GLN A 277 -15.13 19.94 23.74
CA GLN A 277 -15.96 20.94 23.04
C GLN A 277 -15.22 21.85 22.04
N LYS A 278 -13.95 21.56 21.72
CA LYS A 278 -13.21 22.26 20.67
C LYS A 278 -13.73 21.83 19.30
N THR A 279 -13.82 22.79 18.40
CA THR A 279 -14.17 22.54 17.00
C THR A 279 -13.04 21.82 16.26
N PHE A 280 -13.37 21.18 15.14
CA PHE A 280 -12.39 20.53 14.27
C PHE A 280 -11.24 21.47 13.85
N ASP A 281 -11.57 22.72 13.50
CA ASP A 281 -10.58 23.71 13.07
C ASP A 281 -9.67 24.17 14.23
N GLU A 282 -10.20 24.28 15.45
CA GLU A 282 -9.40 24.58 16.65
C GLU A 282 -8.42 23.45 16.97
N LEU A 283 -8.83 22.19 16.84
CA LEU A 283 -7.96 21.03 17.02
C LEU A 283 -6.84 20.99 15.96
N ILE A 284 -7.15 21.29 14.70
CA ILE A 284 -6.15 21.41 13.63
C ILE A 284 -5.16 22.54 13.91
N SER A 285 -5.66 23.68 14.40
CA SER A 285 -4.81 24.83 14.75
C SER A 285 -3.85 24.47 15.88
N GLU A 286 -4.34 23.86 16.95
CA GLU A 286 -3.52 23.42 18.08
C GLU A 286 -2.45 22.40 17.64
N LYS A 287 -2.84 21.43 16.79
CA LYS A 287 -1.90 20.47 16.22
C LYS A 287 -0.82 21.18 15.40
N THR A 288 -1.23 22.08 14.50
CA THR A 288 -0.30 22.83 13.64
C THR A 288 0.68 23.68 14.47
N ASP A 289 0.22 24.32 15.54
CA ASP A 289 1.07 25.12 16.42
C ASP A 289 2.08 24.26 17.19
N ARG A 290 1.69 23.04 17.61
CA ARG A 290 2.64 22.08 18.22
C ARG A 290 3.72 21.63 17.23
N LEU A 291 3.38 21.43 15.96
CA LEU A 291 4.33 21.00 14.94
C LEU A 291 5.30 22.10 14.51
N LYS A 292 4.91 23.38 14.58
CA LYS A 292 5.78 24.53 14.21
C LYS A 292 7.14 24.49 14.90
N VAL A 293 7.18 24.14 16.18
CA VAL A 293 8.43 24.08 16.96
C VAL A 293 9.40 23.06 16.35
N ALA A 294 8.92 21.89 15.93
CA ALA A 294 9.75 20.85 15.32
C ALA A 294 10.20 21.23 13.90
N GLN A 295 9.38 21.98 13.16
CA GLN A 295 9.71 22.52 11.84
C GLN A 295 10.79 23.61 11.92
N GLU A 296 10.68 24.52 12.89
CA GLU A 296 11.67 25.59 13.12
C GLU A 296 13.05 25.03 13.53
N LEU A 297 13.06 23.90 14.24
CA LEU A 297 14.28 23.19 14.62
C LEU A 297 14.87 22.34 13.49
N GLY A 298 14.21 22.23 12.33
CA GLY A 298 14.65 21.44 11.19
C GLY A 298 14.56 19.92 11.39
N SER A 299 13.89 19.47 12.46
CA SER A 299 13.70 18.05 12.78
C SER A 299 12.49 17.41 12.09
N LEU A 300 11.58 18.23 11.52
CA LEU A 300 10.35 17.78 10.89
C LEU A 300 10.00 18.65 9.68
N PHE A 301 9.65 18.02 8.56
CA PHE A 301 9.25 18.64 7.31
C PHE A 301 7.87 18.13 6.91
N ILE A 302 6.90 19.02 6.79
CA ILE A 302 5.55 18.63 6.38
C ILE A 302 5.49 18.56 4.85
N VAL A 303 5.21 17.37 4.33
CA VAL A 303 5.11 17.08 2.90
C VAL A 303 3.74 17.49 2.37
N SER A 304 2.67 17.11 3.08
CA SER A 304 1.29 17.46 2.69
C SER A 304 0.35 17.58 3.88
N LYS A 305 -0.73 18.34 3.67
CA LYS A 305 -1.84 18.53 4.60
C LYS A 305 -3.13 18.49 3.79
N GLN A 306 -4.10 17.69 4.20
CA GLN A 306 -5.38 17.62 3.54
C GLN A 306 -6.51 17.41 4.55
N ILE A 307 -7.69 17.94 4.25
CA ILE A 307 -8.92 17.63 4.96
C ILE A 307 -9.71 16.69 4.06
N THR A 308 -10.19 15.60 4.62
CA THR A 308 -10.97 14.57 3.92
C THR A 308 -12.12 14.08 4.82
N ILE A 309 -12.89 13.11 4.34
CA ILE A 309 -13.91 12.40 5.09
C ILE A 309 -13.50 10.93 5.13
N ILE A 310 -13.48 10.33 6.32
CA ILE A 310 -13.22 8.90 6.53
C ILE A 310 -14.35 8.37 7.40
N ASN A 311 -15.05 7.34 6.92
CA ASN A 311 -16.17 6.70 7.62
C ASN A 311 -17.19 7.71 8.16
N ASP A 312 -17.69 8.60 7.28
CA ASP A 312 -18.60 9.73 7.55
C ASP A 312 -18.10 10.83 8.51
N ASN A 313 -16.85 10.74 8.98
CA ASN A 313 -16.28 11.70 9.92
C ASN A 313 -15.26 12.60 9.25
N LYS A 314 -15.22 13.88 9.65
CA LYS A 314 -14.20 14.81 9.16
C LYS A 314 -12.82 14.32 9.61
N ALA A 315 -11.88 14.22 8.68
CA ALA A 315 -10.53 13.78 8.96
C ALA A 315 -9.50 14.79 8.48
N TYR A 316 -8.46 15.00 9.28
CA TYR A 316 -7.31 15.81 8.90
C TYR A 316 -6.11 14.90 8.73
N VAL A 317 -5.52 14.92 7.54
CA VAL A 317 -4.39 14.06 7.19
C VAL A 317 -3.14 14.90 7.01
N ILE A 318 -2.04 14.45 7.62
CA ILE A 318 -0.72 15.05 7.52
C ILE A 318 0.24 13.98 7.03
N ILE A 319 1.04 14.30 6.02
CA ILE A 319 2.23 13.52 5.67
C ILE A 319 3.45 14.37 6.02
N ALA A 320 4.37 13.82 6.79
CA ALA A 320 5.58 14.52 7.23
C ALA A 320 6.80 13.59 7.21
N GLU A 321 7.98 14.18 7.05
CA GLU A 321 9.28 13.52 7.11
C GLU A 321 10.04 14.11 8.30
N GLY A 322 10.66 13.27 9.13
CA GLY A 322 11.38 13.68 10.32
C GLY A 322 12.78 13.08 10.36
N TYR A 323 13.73 13.88 10.83
CA TYR A 323 15.13 13.51 10.97
C TYR A 323 15.46 13.44 12.46
N PHE A 324 15.73 12.25 12.97
CA PHE A 324 15.99 12.01 14.38
C PHE A 324 17.41 11.48 14.58
N LEU A 325 18.05 11.89 15.68
CA LEU A 325 19.36 11.39 16.09
C LEU A 325 19.19 10.62 17.40
N SER A 326 19.59 9.35 17.41
CA SER A 326 19.61 8.54 18.64
C SER A 326 20.83 7.60 18.61
N ASN A 327 21.62 7.59 19.68
CA ASN A 327 22.82 6.76 19.84
C ASN A 327 23.77 6.77 18.61
N ASP A 328 24.10 7.97 18.11
CA ASP A 328 24.96 8.20 16.93
C ASP A 328 24.43 7.65 15.59
N LYS A 329 23.15 7.24 15.52
CA LYS A 329 22.45 6.87 14.29
C LYS A 329 21.41 7.92 13.91
N SER A 330 21.32 8.23 12.61
CA SER A 330 20.26 9.07 12.04
C SER A 330 19.09 8.20 11.58
N PHE A 331 17.88 8.64 11.91
CA PHE A 331 16.63 7.99 11.53
C PHE A 331 15.83 8.97 10.68
N ASP A 332 15.66 8.63 9.41
CA ASP A 332 14.86 9.41 8.46
C ASP A 332 13.51 8.70 8.35
N ILE A 333 12.51 9.24 9.03
CA ILE A 333 11.22 8.58 9.21
C ILE A 333 10.16 9.40 8.50
N LYS A 334 9.32 8.73 7.70
CA LYS A 334 8.13 9.34 7.11
C LYS A 334 6.89 8.86 7.86
N PHE A 335 5.94 9.76 8.01
CA PHE A 335 4.73 9.56 8.78
C PHE A 335 3.52 9.97 7.95
N LYS A 336 2.45 9.19 8.02
CA LYS A 336 1.10 9.62 7.67
C LYS A 336 0.24 9.54 8.91
N GLU A 337 -0.33 10.66 9.28
CA GLU A 337 -1.22 10.80 10.42
C GLU A 337 -2.61 11.19 9.92
N ILE A 338 -3.63 10.57 10.47
CA ILE A 338 -5.05 10.79 10.17
C ILE A 338 -5.77 11.06 11.48
N MET A 339 -6.24 12.30 11.67
CA MET A 339 -7.03 12.71 12.81
C MET A 339 -8.51 12.76 12.42
N ILE A 340 -9.28 11.76 12.85
CA ILE A 340 -10.72 11.59 12.61
C ILE A 340 -11.51 12.25 13.75
N TYR A 341 -12.41 13.16 13.41
CA TYR A 341 -13.19 13.94 14.36
C TYR A 341 -14.56 13.30 14.63
N GLY A 342 -14.79 12.92 15.88
CA GLY A 342 -16.10 12.53 16.39
C GLY A 342 -16.76 13.63 17.21
N THR A 343 -17.96 13.35 17.73
CA THR A 343 -18.77 14.30 18.52
C THR A 343 -18.15 14.63 19.87
N GLU A 344 -17.73 13.60 20.62
CA GLU A 344 -17.15 13.74 21.97
C GLU A 344 -15.63 13.46 22.00
N LYS A 345 -15.17 12.60 21.09
CA LYS A 345 -13.77 12.17 20.97
C LYS A 345 -13.25 12.42 19.58
N PHE A 346 -11.94 12.54 19.45
CA PHE A 346 -11.25 12.43 18.16
C PHE A 346 -10.21 11.33 18.24
N TYR A 347 -9.97 10.70 17.10
CA TYR A 347 -9.17 9.49 16.94
C TYR A 347 -8.02 9.80 16.00
N THR A 348 -6.80 9.63 16.46
CA THR A 348 -5.61 9.84 15.64
C THR A 348 -5.00 8.48 15.31
N LEU A 349 -5.14 8.07 14.05
CA LEU A 349 -4.41 6.95 13.49
C LEU A 349 -3.11 7.47 12.88
N ALA A 350 -1.97 6.97 13.32
CA ALA A 350 -0.68 7.35 12.77
C ALA A 350 0.10 6.13 12.31
N TYR A 351 0.60 6.19 11.09
CA TYR A 351 1.54 5.24 10.53
C TYR A 351 2.90 5.90 10.36
N GLY A 352 3.93 5.27 10.92
CA GLY A 352 5.32 5.71 10.80
C GLY A 352 6.21 4.58 10.34
N ASN A 353 7.10 4.89 9.40
CA ASN A 353 8.13 3.96 8.94
C ASN A 353 9.34 4.72 8.39
N ASP A 354 10.46 4.02 8.22
CA ASP A 354 11.62 4.53 7.48
C ASP A 354 11.18 5.12 6.13
N ILE A 355 11.74 6.27 5.76
CA ILE A 355 11.34 7.01 4.55
C ILE A 355 11.39 6.15 3.28
N ASN A 356 12.33 5.20 3.21
CA ASN A 356 12.51 4.34 2.03
C ASN A 356 11.49 3.21 1.96
N TYR A 357 10.90 2.83 3.10
CA TYR A 357 9.94 1.72 3.22
C TYR A 357 8.52 2.19 3.51
N PHE A 358 8.32 3.50 3.63
CA PHE A 358 7.06 4.11 3.95
C PHE A 358 5.91 3.66 3.05
N ASP A 359 6.08 3.78 1.73
CA ASP A 359 5.02 3.46 0.76
C ASP A 359 4.72 1.95 0.65
N SER A 360 5.63 1.07 1.11
CA SER A 360 5.49 -0.38 0.98
C SER A 360 4.43 -0.99 1.92
N GLN A 361 4.34 -0.47 3.15
CA GLN A 361 3.34 -0.90 4.14
C GLN A 361 2.18 0.09 4.25
N LEU A 362 2.22 1.20 3.48
CA LEU A 362 1.14 2.19 3.46
C LEU A 362 -0.22 1.59 3.10
N PRO A 363 -0.36 0.68 2.10
CA PRO A 363 -1.67 0.07 1.80
C PRO A 363 -2.28 -0.68 2.98
N ARG A 364 -1.43 -1.29 3.83
CA ARG A 364 -1.90 -1.98 5.04
C ARG A 364 -2.44 -1.03 6.09
N PHE A 365 -1.87 0.17 6.15
CA PHE A 365 -2.40 1.25 6.96
C PHE A 365 -3.69 1.82 6.37
N GLU A 366 -3.79 2.03 5.05
CA GLU A 366 -5.05 2.50 4.42
C GLU A 366 -6.19 1.52 4.70
N GLU A 367 -5.96 0.21 4.54
CA GLU A 367 -6.99 -0.79 4.83
C GLU A 367 -7.34 -0.86 6.33
N THR A 368 -6.37 -0.63 7.23
CA THR A 368 -6.65 -0.43 8.67
C THR A 368 -7.56 0.76 8.92
N VAL A 369 -7.38 1.85 8.17
CA VAL A 369 -8.19 3.07 8.26
C VAL A 369 -9.59 2.83 7.68
N ASP A 370 -9.68 2.13 6.55
CA ASP A 370 -10.96 1.78 5.93
C ASP A 370 -11.80 0.85 6.82
N LEU A 371 -11.14 -0.09 7.51
CA LEU A 371 -11.76 -1.02 8.46
C LEU A 371 -12.00 -0.43 9.86
N PHE A 372 -11.61 0.82 10.12
CA PHE A 372 -11.76 1.44 11.44
C PHE A 372 -13.20 1.90 11.68
N GLU A 373 -13.88 1.31 12.64
CA GLU A 373 -15.29 1.62 12.93
C GLU A 373 -15.45 2.31 14.29
N ILE A 374 -16.35 3.28 14.36
CA ILE A 374 -16.82 3.91 15.60
C ILE A 374 -18.23 3.39 15.85
N LEU A 375 -18.40 2.56 16.89
CA LEU A 375 -19.61 1.78 17.19
C LEU A 375 -20.78 2.64 17.70
N SER A 376 -20.60 3.95 17.89
CA SER A 376 -21.60 4.84 18.49
C SER A 376 -22.64 5.41 17.51
N LYS A 377 -23.04 4.66 16.46
CA LYS A 377 -24.25 4.98 15.68
C LYS A 377 -25.29 3.88 15.90
N ASP A 378 -26.38 4.26 16.55
CA ASP A 378 -27.56 3.44 16.82
C ASP A 378 -27.95 2.56 15.62
N SER A 379 -28.19 1.30 15.96
CA SER A 379 -28.64 0.18 15.12
C SER A 379 -29.96 0.42 14.37
N SER A 380 -29.98 0.12 13.05
CA SER A 380 -31.08 -0.62 12.41
C SER A 380 -30.72 -1.07 10.99
N ILE A 381 -30.70 -2.39 10.81
CA ILE A 381 -30.81 -3.23 9.61
C ILE A 381 -31.36 -2.53 8.35
N ASP A 382 -30.65 -2.65 7.22
CA ASP A 382 -31.22 -3.27 6.01
C ASP A 382 -30.12 -3.81 5.08
N GLU A 383 -30.20 -5.10 4.77
CA GLU A 383 -29.45 -5.77 3.72
C GLU A 383 -30.01 -5.31 2.37
N SER A 384 -29.41 -4.31 1.75
CA SER A 384 -29.28 -4.21 0.29
C SER A 384 -28.65 -2.89 -0.08
N ILE A 385 -27.84 -2.95 -1.14
CA ILE A 385 -27.35 -1.87 -2.02
C ILE A 385 -25.82 -1.92 -2.10
N LYS A 386 -25.38 -2.24 -3.32
CA LYS A 386 -23.99 -2.33 -3.77
C LYS A 386 -23.26 -1.00 -3.53
N PRO A 387 -21.98 -0.99 -3.14
CA PRO A 387 -21.21 0.26 -3.09
C PRO A 387 -21.04 0.80 -4.51
N VAL A 388 -21.60 1.99 -4.73
CA VAL A 388 -21.35 2.84 -5.90
C VAL A 388 -20.02 3.55 -5.67
N GLU A 389 -19.21 3.63 -6.73
CA GLU A 389 -17.85 4.17 -6.80
C GLU A 389 -17.68 5.59 -6.23
N GLU A 390 -16.48 5.85 -5.73
CA GLU A 390 -15.94 7.18 -5.41
C GLU A 390 -15.98 8.11 -6.63
N GLY A 391 -16.59 9.30 -6.47
CA GLY A 391 -16.35 10.45 -7.34
C GLY A 391 -17.58 11.20 -7.85
N GLY A 392 -18.03 12.22 -7.10
CA GLY A 392 -18.72 13.34 -7.73
C GLY A 392 -19.70 14.11 -6.83
N GLY A 393 -19.21 15.13 -6.12
CA GLY A 393 -20.05 16.06 -5.37
C GLY A 393 -20.52 17.26 -6.20
N CYS A 394 -21.77 17.70 -6.06
CA CYS A 394 -22.28 18.92 -6.68
C CYS A 394 -21.77 20.17 -5.94
N LEU A 395 -20.47 20.50 -6.04
CA LEU A 395 -19.77 21.51 -5.23
C LEU A 395 -20.39 22.90 -5.28
N ILE A 396 -20.71 23.41 -6.48
CA ILE A 396 -21.33 24.74 -6.66
C ILE A 396 -22.71 24.74 -6.01
N ALA A 397 -23.58 23.78 -6.36
CA ALA A 397 -24.92 23.72 -5.80
C ALA A 397 -24.91 23.53 -4.28
N THR A 398 -23.96 22.77 -3.74
CA THR A 398 -23.77 22.58 -2.30
C THR A 398 -23.39 23.91 -1.62
N ALA A 399 -22.47 24.68 -2.20
CA ALA A 399 -22.11 26.00 -1.69
C ALA A 399 -23.30 26.99 -1.77
N THR A 400 -24.04 26.95 -2.88
CA THR A 400 -25.21 27.81 -3.14
C THR A 400 -26.38 27.53 -2.20
N PHE A 401 -26.74 26.26 -1.98
CA PHE A 401 -27.90 25.88 -1.15
C PHE A 401 -27.52 25.52 0.29
N GLY A 402 -26.23 25.50 0.60
CA GLY A 402 -25.69 25.43 1.95
C GLY A 402 -25.58 24.02 2.54
N SER A 403 -26.00 22.98 1.81
CA SER A 403 -25.87 21.59 2.25
C SER A 403 -25.92 20.65 1.06
N GLU A 404 -25.19 19.53 1.16
CA GLU A 404 -25.31 18.41 0.23
C GLU A 404 -26.68 17.74 0.33
N LEU A 405 -27.34 17.85 1.49
CA LEU A 405 -28.69 17.36 1.74
C LEU A 405 -29.76 18.37 1.34
N ALA A 406 -29.38 19.51 0.77
CA ALA A 406 -30.36 20.47 0.27
C ALA A 406 -31.23 19.80 -0.81
N PRO A 407 -32.56 20.01 -0.83
CA PRO A 407 -33.44 19.37 -1.80
C PRO A 407 -32.99 19.58 -3.25
N GLN A 408 -32.45 20.76 -3.56
CA GLN A 408 -31.93 21.09 -4.89
C GLN A 408 -30.68 20.29 -5.28
N VAL A 409 -29.84 19.93 -4.30
CA VAL A 409 -28.61 19.15 -4.52
C VAL A 409 -28.94 17.68 -4.65
N GLN A 410 -29.87 17.18 -3.83
CA GLN A 410 -30.37 15.81 -3.93
C GLN A 410 -31.09 15.56 -5.26
N GLN A 411 -31.89 16.54 -5.73
CA GLN A 411 -32.50 16.47 -7.06
C GLN A 411 -31.48 16.31 -8.19
N LEU A 412 -30.33 16.99 -8.11
CA LEU A 412 -29.26 16.84 -9.09
C LEU A 412 -28.61 15.45 -9.04
N ARG A 413 -28.42 14.91 -7.83
CA ARG A 413 -27.86 13.57 -7.63
C ARG A 413 -28.82 12.49 -8.14
N GLU A 414 -30.09 12.56 -7.75
CA GLU A 414 -31.11 11.64 -8.22
C GLU A 414 -31.26 11.68 -9.75
N LEU A 415 -31.25 12.88 -10.34
CA LEU A 415 -31.29 13.01 -11.80
C LEU A 415 -30.05 12.39 -12.46
N ARG A 416 -28.86 12.67 -11.93
CA ARG A 416 -27.61 12.08 -12.42
C ARG A 416 -27.68 10.56 -12.34
N ASP A 417 -27.99 10.03 -11.17
CA ASP A 417 -27.86 8.60 -10.86
C ASP A 417 -28.95 7.77 -11.53
N ASN A 418 -30.20 8.25 -11.51
CA ASN A 418 -31.34 7.47 -12.01
C ASN A 418 -31.64 7.73 -13.49
N THR A 419 -31.25 8.88 -14.04
CA THR A 419 -31.61 9.27 -15.42
C THR A 419 -30.41 9.42 -16.34
N ILE A 420 -29.31 10.06 -15.90
CA ILE A 420 -28.17 10.32 -16.79
C ILE A 420 -27.25 9.09 -16.87
N LEU A 421 -26.86 8.55 -15.72
CA LEU A 421 -25.96 7.39 -15.63
C LEU A 421 -26.63 6.06 -16.00
N SER A 422 -27.95 6.05 -16.21
CA SER A 422 -28.67 4.87 -16.68
C SER A 422 -28.52 4.62 -18.19
N THR A 423 -27.84 5.50 -18.94
CA THR A 423 -27.60 5.36 -20.38
C THR A 423 -26.12 5.52 -20.74
N GLU A 424 -25.62 4.80 -21.74
CA GLU A 424 -24.21 4.90 -22.17
C GLU A 424 -23.86 6.33 -22.64
N SER A 425 -24.77 6.95 -23.39
CA SER A 425 -24.63 8.33 -23.85
C SER A 425 -24.55 9.33 -22.69
N GLY A 426 -25.31 9.10 -21.61
CA GLY A 426 -25.28 9.94 -20.41
C GLY A 426 -24.02 9.72 -19.55
N ILE A 427 -23.52 8.49 -19.44
CA ILE A 427 -22.23 8.19 -18.82
C ILE A 427 -21.08 8.92 -19.54
N ALA A 428 -21.03 8.82 -20.88
CA ALA A 428 -20.02 9.51 -21.68
C ALA A 428 -20.10 11.04 -21.56
N PHE A 429 -21.33 11.59 -21.52
CA PHE A 429 -21.55 13.00 -21.24
C PHE A 429 -21.04 13.40 -19.85
N MET A 430 -21.36 12.62 -18.81
CA MET A 430 -20.93 12.90 -17.44
C MET A 430 -19.41 12.83 -17.28
N ALA A 431 -18.72 11.94 -17.98
CA ALA A 431 -17.25 11.89 -17.97
C ALA A 431 -16.64 13.21 -18.48
N GLY A 432 -17.11 13.71 -19.63
CA GLY A 432 -16.65 14.99 -20.18
C GLY A 432 -17.10 16.20 -19.35
N PHE A 433 -18.34 16.18 -18.86
CA PHE A 433 -18.89 17.22 -18.00
C PHE A 433 -18.12 17.32 -16.68
N ASN A 434 -17.82 16.19 -16.02
CA ASN A 434 -17.08 16.16 -14.75
C ASN A 434 -15.68 16.76 -14.90
N GLN A 435 -14.95 16.38 -15.95
CA GLN A 435 -13.62 16.95 -16.21
C GLN A 435 -13.66 18.48 -16.34
N PHE A 436 -14.66 19.00 -17.04
CA PHE A 436 -14.86 20.45 -17.18
C PHE A 436 -15.33 21.08 -15.86
N TYR A 437 -16.37 20.54 -15.23
CA TYR A 437 -17.01 21.04 -14.02
C TYR A 437 -16.03 21.11 -12.83
N TYR A 438 -15.25 20.06 -12.59
CA TYR A 438 -14.30 20.04 -11.46
C TYR A 438 -13.06 20.89 -11.70
N SER A 439 -12.79 21.34 -12.93
CA SER A 439 -11.68 22.26 -13.20
C SER A 439 -11.88 23.67 -12.62
N PHE A 440 -13.14 24.08 -12.34
CA PHE A 440 -13.45 25.41 -11.81
C PHE A 440 -14.43 25.40 -10.62
N SER A 441 -15.21 24.35 -10.42
CA SER A 441 -16.23 24.30 -9.35
C SER A 441 -15.70 24.45 -7.93
N PRO A 442 -14.50 23.96 -7.54
CA PRO A 442 -13.96 24.23 -6.20
C PRO A 442 -13.75 25.73 -5.97
N THR A 443 -13.13 26.41 -6.94
CA THR A 443 -12.87 27.85 -6.89
C THR A 443 -14.16 28.66 -6.79
N ILE A 444 -15.19 28.30 -7.56
CA ILE A 444 -16.49 28.98 -7.47
C ILE A 444 -17.16 28.72 -6.12
N ALA A 445 -17.10 27.49 -5.61
CA ALA A 445 -17.66 27.13 -4.31
C ALA A 445 -16.94 27.83 -3.14
N ASP A 446 -15.63 28.07 -3.25
CA ASP A 446 -14.87 28.89 -2.30
C ASP A 446 -15.29 30.37 -2.36
N LEU A 447 -15.42 30.93 -3.56
CA LEU A 447 -15.90 32.31 -3.76
C LEU A 447 -17.32 32.54 -3.22
N GLU A 448 -18.22 31.55 -3.35
CA GLU A 448 -19.56 31.61 -2.76
C GLU A 448 -19.53 31.61 -1.23
N ARG A 449 -18.55 30.94 -0.62
CA ARG A 449 -18.37 30.93 0.84
C ARG A 449 -17.78 32.24 1.34
N GLU A 450 -16.89 32.84 0.58
CA GLU A 450 -16.21 34.10 0.93
C GLU A 450 -17.11 35.34 0.73
N TYR A 451 -17.94 35.34 -0.32
CA TYR A 451 -18.74 36.50 -0.71
C TYR A 451 -20.25 36.19 -0.74
N PRO A 452 -21.02 36.53 0.32
CA PRO A 452 -22.46 36.25 0.39
C PRO A 452 -23.29 36.85 -0.77
N VAL A 453 -22.89 38.01 -1.29
CA VAL A 453 -23.54 38.63 -2.45
C VAL A 453 -23.28 37.80 -3.72
N PHE A 454 -22.07 37.26 -3.88
CA PHE A 454 -21.73 36.38 -5.00
C PHE A 454 -22.55 35.09 -4.95
N LYS A 455 -22.70 34.49 -3.76
CA LYS A 455 -23.58 33.34 -3.54
C LYS A 455 -25.03 33.59 -3.99
N GLU A 456 -25.62 34.73 -3.63
CA GLU A 456 -26.99 35.06 -4.07
C GLU A 456 -27.08 35.27 -5.59
N VAL A 457 -26.04 35.82 -6.22
CA VAL A 457 -25.94 35.92 -7.68
C VAL A 457 -25.83 34.54 -8.33
N VAL A 458 -24.99 33.64 -7.80
CA VAL A 458 -24.88 32.26 -8.27
C VAL A 458 -26.21 31.53 -8.10
N LYS A 459 -26.86 31.68 -6.94
CA LYS A 459 -28.19 31.12 -6.66
C LYS A 459 -29.25 31.56 -7.66
N LEU A 460 -29.34 32.87 -7.91
CA LEU A 460 -30.24 33.43 -8.91
C LEU A 460 -29.90 32.88 -10.31
N SER A 461 -28.62 32.66 -10.58
CA SER A 461 -28.14 32.18 -11.88
C SER A 461 -28.41 30.71 -12.10
N ILE A 462 -28.26 29.82 -11.10
CA ILE A 462 -28.44 28.37 -11.29
C ILE A 462 -29.88 27.89 -11.08
N THR A 463 -30.70 28.62 -10.32
CA THR A 463 -32.08 28.20 -10.00
C THR A 463 -32.96 27.92 -11.23
N PRO A 464 -32.93 28.76 -12.30
CA PRO A 464 -33.69 28.47 -13.50
C PRO A 464 -33.23 27.19 -14.21
N MET A 465 -31.91 26.95 -14.28
CA MET A 465 -31.33 25.72 -14.83
C MET A 465 -31.78 24.48 -14.06
N LEU A 466 -31.78 24.50 -12.72
CA LEU A 466 -32.27 23.37 -11.91
C LEU A 466 -33.74 23.07 -12.20
N SER A 467 -34.53 24.12 -12.39
CA SER A 467 -35.94 23.97 -12.77
C SER A 467 -36.08 23.30 -14.13
N THR A 468 -35.25 23.67 -15.12
CA THR A 468 -35.26 23.00 -16.43
C THR A 468 -34.79 21.55 -16.39
N LEU A 469 -33.83 21.24 -15.51
CA LEU A 469 -33.30 19.89 -15.35
C LEU A 469 -34.31 18.96 -14.68
N SER A 470 -35.15 19.49 -13.79
CA SER A 470 -36.23 18.72 -13.16
C SER A 470 -37.28 18.21 -14.16
N ILE A 471 -37.35 18.77 -15.37
CA ILE A 471 -38.24 18.29 -16.44
C ILE A 471 -37.85 16.88 -16.88
N LEU A 472 -36.56 16.51 -16.81
CA LEU A 472 -36.09 15.16 -17.14
C LEU A 472 -36.65 14.10 -16.18
N ASN A 473 -36.91 14.44 -14.92
CA ASN A 473 -37.51 13.50 -13.97
C ASN A 473 -38.94 13.10 -14.36
N TYR A 474 -39.59 13.86 -15.25
CA TYR A 474 -40.94 13.58 -15.77
C TYR A 474 -40.93 13.08 -17.22
N ALA A 475 -39.76 13.04 -17.86
CA ALA A 475 -39.60 12.45 -19.17
C ALA A 475 -39.31 10.95 -18.96
N GLU A 476 -40.23 10.09 -19.39
CA GLU A 476 -39.97 8.64 -19.47
C GLU A 476 -38.92 8.42 -20.58
N ILE A 477 -37.66 8.25 -20.18
CA ILE A 477 -36.53 8.05 -21.09
C ILE A 477 -36.22 6.55 -21.10
N ASP A 478 -36.76 5.85 -22.09
CA ASP A 478 -36.62 4.39 -22.22
C ASP A 478 -35.60 4.01 -23.31
N SER A 479 -35.01 5.00 -23.99
CA SER A 479 -34.05 4.79 -25.07
C SER A 479 -32.94 5.84 -25.13
N GLU A 480 -31.78 5.43 -25.67
CA GLU A 480 -30.64 6.34 -25.88
C GLU A 480 -30.97 7.52 -26.78
N GLN A 481 -31.82 7.30 -27.78
CA GLN A 481 -32.25 8.34 -28.72
C GLN A 481 -33.10 9.41 -28.01
N GLU A 482 -33.93 9.02 -27.05
CA GLU A 482 -34.72 9.95 -26.24
C GLU A 482 -33.81 10.73 -25.28
N MET A 483 -32.86 10.07 -24.61
CA MET A 483 -31.90 10.74 -23.72
C MET A 483 -31.12 11.83 -24.46
N LEU A 484 -30.62 11.51 -25.66
CA LEU A 484 -29.92 12.47 -26.52
C LEU A 484 -30.84 13.63 -26.94
N SER A 485 -32.09 13.33 -27.32
CA SER A 485 -33.06 14.34 -27.76
C SER A 485 -33.46 15.31 -26.65
N PHE A 486 -33.77 14.78 -25.46
CA PHE A 486 -34.10 15.59 -24.28
C PHE A 486 -32.88 16.37 -23.76
N GLY A 487 -31.69 15.75 -23.74
CA GLY A 487 -30.44 16.39 -23.36
C GLY A 487 -30.12 17.60 -24.25
N ILE A 488 -30.21 17.45 -25.57
CA ILE A 488 -30.04 18.56 -26.53
C ILE A 488 -31.10 19.63 -26.33
N GLY A 489 -32.36 19.24 -26.11
CA GLY A 489 -33.46 20.17 -25.85
C GLY A 489 -33.22 21.05 -24.62
N ILE A 490 -32.70 20.47 -23.54
CA ILE A 490 -32.41 21.19 -22.29
C ILE A 490 -31.22 22.13 -22.44
N ILE A 491 -30.17 21.70 -23.15
CA ILE A 491 -29.04 22.58 -23.47
C ILE A 491 -29.55 23.80 -24.27
N LEU A 492 -30.35 23.59 -25.31
CA LEU A 492 -30.92 24.66 -26.12
C LEU A 492 -31.85 25.58 -25.31
N MET A 493 -32.65 25.02 -24.41
CA MET A 493 -33.53 25.79 -23.53
C MET A 493 -32.74 26.66 -22.53
N ASN A 494 -31.68 26.12 -21.94
CA ASN A 494 -30.76 26.88 -21.08
C ASN A 494 -30.05 27.99 -21.87
N VAL A 495 -29.53 27.68 -23.06
CA VAL A 495 -28.93 28.70 -23.94
C VAL A 495 -29.94 29.81 -24.29
N GLY A 496 -31.19 29.44 -24.60
CA GLY A 496 -32.27 30.40 -24.84
C GLY A 496 -32.54 31.31 -23.64
N MET A 497 -32.56 30.74 -22.44
CA MET A 497 -32.84 31.45 -21.20
C MET A 497 -31.71 32.40 -20.78
N TYR A 498 -30.45 31.97 -20.86
CA TYR A 498 -29.31 32.76 -20.36
C TYR A 498 -28.76 33.75 -21.39
N PHE A 499 -28.95 33.51 -22.69
CA PHE A 499 -28.37 34.36 -23.73
C PHE A 499 -29.42 35.05 -24.60
N VAL A 500 -30.42 34.31 -25.10
CA VAL A 500 -31.38 34.84 -26.09
C VAL A 500 -32.42 35.77 -25.45
N ALA A 501 -33.04 35.37 -24.34
CA ALA A 501 -34.03 36.19 -23.65
C ALA A 501 -33.45 37.53 -23.14
N PRO A 502 -32.28 37.55 -22.47
CA PRO A 502 -31.61 38.80 -22.12
C PRO A 502 -31.27 39.66 -23.35
N ALA A 503 -30.77 39.06 -24.43
CA ALA A 503 -30.45 39.80 -25.66
C ALA A 503 -31.68 40.46 -26.30
N ILE A 504 -32.84 39.79 -26.33
CA ILE A 504 -34.11 40.34 -26.83
C ILE A 504 -34.59 41.50 -25.94
N ILE A 505 -34.47 41.37 -24.62
CA ILE A 505 -34.84 42.43 -23.66
C ILE A 505 -33.95 43.66 -23.89
N ILE A 506 -32.62 43.47 -23.96
CA ILE A 506 -31.65 44.54 -24.24
C ILE A 506 -31.95 45.20 -25.58
N TYR A 507 -32.24 44.42 -26.63
CA TYR A 507 -32.61 44.92 -27.95
C TYR A 507 -33.90 45.74 -27.94
N LYS A 508 -34.95 45.29 -27.23
CA LYS A 508 -36.21 46.03 -27.08
C LYS A 508 -36.03 47.34 -26.32
N ILE A 509 -35.25 47.34 -25.24
CA ILE A 509 -34.92 48.55 -24.46
C ILE A 509 -34.16 49.55 -25.34
N ARG A 510 -33.15 49.08 -26.10
CA ARG A 510 -32.40 49.91 -27.06
C ARG A 510 -33.22 50.44 -28.24
N LYS A 511 -34.39 49.86 -28.52
CA LYS A 511 -35.29 50.30 -29.58
C LYS A 511 -36.36 51.29 -29.08
N GLN A 512 -36.58 51.34 -27.75
CA GLN A 512 -37.51 52.28 -27.09
C GLN A 512 -36.80 53.52 -26.54
N LEU A 513 -35.48 53.43 -26.32
CA LEU A 513 -34.55 54.56 -26.20
C LEU A 513 -34.15 55.04 -27.59
#